data_AF-A0A839LNW0-F1
#
_entry.id   AF-A0A839LNW0-F1
#
_cell.length_a   1.000
_cell.length_b   1.000
_cell.length_c   1.000
_cell.angle_alpha   90.00
_cell.angle_beta   90.00
_cell.angle_gamma   90.00
#
_symmetry.space_group_name_H-M   'P 1'
#
loop_
_entity.id
_entity.type
_entity.pdbx_description
1 polymer ?
#
loop_
_entity_poly.entity_id
_entity_poly.type
_entity_poly.pdbx_seq_one_letter_code
_entity_poly.pdbx_strand_id
1 'polypeptide(L)'
;MSNTKPARPARSLLAALLGLALAAPGLLQAQSLSIGAILPESWPSAAQAEDMRNGMTLALKTTSLQPAPKLVIKDSGCDAKKAQAATQSFLTAKVDMVIGGFCVLGEVPSMLKSANVPMVSANAERLKSHDGLLQLGRVGAGVAEEIAAKLRSQTGLRVTASSTCWIDFETPVSEKYDAGLCPALSVDKGRWSEVAAAYEAAFRKPFSVSAARGHAAMEVALAYLKRQRNASRGAAASEALSQRTVLGQALARDGIVPEDALQLSFASRTVKAGSRDAQAMDQLVKAKSCECKAGPECGKGSPWEGMPFTVVPPGSKPAACPQVLASR
;
A
#
# COMPACT_ATOMS: atom_id res chain seq x y z
N MET A 1 -92.36 -28.12 -36.68
CA MET A 1 -91.89 -27.24 -35.58
C MET A 1 -90.37 -27.16 -35.67
N SER A 2 -89.86 -25.93 -35.69
CA SER A 2 -88.45 -25.47 -35.51
C SER A 2 -87.38 -26.03 -36.48
N ASN A 3 -86.97 -25.32 -37.54
CA ASN A 3 -85.99 -24.20 -37.59
C ASN A 3 -84.66 -24.47 -36.86
N THR A 4 -83.55 -24.59 -37.61
CA THR A 4 -82.39 -23.68 -37.52
C THR A 4 -81.34 -23.93 -38.62
N LYS A 5 -80.83 -22.82 -39.16
CA LYS A 5 -79.84 -22.64 -40.24
C LYS A 5 -78.41 -22.52 -39.61
N PRO A 6 -77.32 -22.25 -40.36
CA PRO A 6 -76.02 -22.90 -40.21
C PRO A 6 -74.92 -22.00 -39.61
N ALA A 7 -73.73 -22.55 -39.35
CA ALA A 7 -72.51 -21.75 -39.14
C ALA A 7 -71.24 -22.47 -39.64
N ARG A 8 -70.62 -21.91 -40.70
CA ARG A 8 -69.16 -21.91 -40.91
C ARG A 8 -68.64 -20.59 -40.35
N PRO A 9 -67.48 -20.55 -39.69
CA PRO A 9 -66.24 -20.08 -40.35
C PRO A 9 -64.99 -20.78 -39.73
N ALA A 10 -63.73 -20.58 -40.07
CA ALA A 10 -62.98 -19.76 -41.01
C ALA A 10 -61.60 -20.45 -41.17
N ARG A 11 -61.03 -20.34 -42.37
CA ARG A 11 -59.60 -20.58 -42.61
C ARG A 11 -58.80 -19.51 -41.86
N SER A 12 -57.87 -19.90 -41.00
CA SER A 12 -56.78 -19.02 -40.57
C SER A 12 -55.46 -19.58 -41.08
N LEU A 13 -54.94 -18.93 -42.12
CA LEU A 13 -53.52 -18.95 -42.46
C LEU A 13 -52.75 -18.41 -41.24
N LEU A 14 -51.90 -19.22 -40.62
CA LEU A 14 -50.80 -18.69 -39.81
C LEU A 14 -49.58 -18.52 -40.71
N ALA A 15 -49.28 -17.26 -41.01
CA ALA A 15 -48.05 -16.83 -41.63
C ALA A 15 -46.87 -17.11 -40.69
N ALA A 16 -45.94 -17.95 -41.15
CA ALA A 16 -44.63 -18.12 -40.52
C ALA A 16 -43.77 -16.87 -40.81
N LEU A 17 -43.78 -15.90 -39.89
CA LEU A 17 -42.79 -14.82 -39.86
C LEU A 17 -41.48 -15.39 -39.30
N LEU A 18 -40.59 -15.81 -40.21
CA LEU A 18 -39.16 -15.96 -39.96
C LEU A 18 -38.59 -14.57 -39.61
N GLY A 19 -38.60 -14.23 -38.32
CA GLY A 19 -37.84 -13.11 -37.79
C GLY A 19 -36.35 -13.47 -37.77
N LEU A 20 -35.64 -13.10 -38.84
CA LEU A 20 -34.18 -13.03 -38.86
C LEU A 20 -33.74 -11.94 -37.85
N ALA A 21 -33.62 -12.30 -36.58
CA ALA A 21 -32.93 -11.49 -35.60
C ALA A 21 -31.44 -11.51 -35.95
N LEU A 22 -31.00 -10.50 -36.69
CA LEU A 22 -29.60 -10.14 -36.83
C LEU A 22 -29.00 -10.01 -35.42
N ALA A 23 -28.27 -11.03 -35.00
CA ALA A 23 -27.37 -10.98 -33.86
C ALA A 23 -26.25 -10.00 -34.23
N ALA A 24 -26.51 -8.70 -34.05
CA ALA A 24 -25.44 -7.72 -34.01
C ALA A 24 -24.54 -8.13 -32.83
N PRO A 25 -23.25 -8.45 -33.05
CA PRO A 25 -22.33 -8.60 -31.94
C PRO A 25 -22.29 -7.24 -31.26
N GLY A 26 -22.98 -7.13 -30.12
CA GLY A 26 -22.88 -5.99 -29.25
C GLY A 26 -21.41 -5.83 -28.92
N LEU A 27 -20.79 -4.79 -29.48
CA LEU A 27 -19.50 -4.28 -29.03
C LEU A 27 -19.71 -3.95 -27.55
N LEU A 28 -19.37 -4.90 -26.67
CA LEU A 28 -19.18 -4.66 -25.25
C LEU A 28 -18.11 -3.58 -25.16
N GLN A 29 -18.54 -2.33 -25.10
CA GLN A 29 -17.68 -1.19 -24.81
C GLN A 29 -17.06 -1.51 -23.45
N ALA A 30 -15.77 -1.83 -23.45
CA ALA A 30 -15.04 -2.10 -22.23
C ALA A 30 -15.20 -0.88 -21.32
N GLN A 31 -15.94 -1.05 -20.22
CA GLN A 31 -16.17 0.02 -19.26
C GLN A 31 -14.81 0.51 -18.76
N SER A 32 -14.60 1.83 -18.82
CA SER A 32 -13.38 2.43 -18.28
C SER A 32 -13.42 2.32 -16.77
N LEU A 33 -12.49 1.52 -16.23
CA LEU A 33 -12.31 1.40 -14.78
C LEU A 33 -11.78 2.72 -14.22
N SER A 34 -11.98 2.96 -12.93
CA SER A 34 -11.56 4.18 -12.25
C SER A 34 -10.93 3.88 -10.88
N ILE A 35 -9.88 4.64 -10.59
CA ILE A 35 -9.11 4.54 -9.35
C ILE A 35 -9.17 5.90 -8.66
N GLY A 36 -9.66 5.93 -7.43
CA GLY A 36 -9.50 7.09 -6.54
C GLY A 36 -8.15 7.00 -5.83
N ALA A 37 -7.41 8.10 -5.71
CA ALA A 37 -6.19 8.15 -4.90
C ALA A 37 -6.22 9.33 -3.92
N ILE A 38 -5.93 9.05 -2.66
CA ILE A 38 -5.87 10.04 -1.57
C ILE A 38 -4.39 10.36 -1.31
N LEU A 39 -3.94 11.54 -1.71
CA LEU A 39 -2.55 11.98 -1.53
C LEU A 39 -2.43 13.13 -0.50
N PRO A 40 -1.27 13.31 0.14
CA PRO A 40 -0.99 14.46 1.00
C PRO A 40 -0.43 15.66 0.20
N GLU A 41 -1.20 16.21 -0.74
CA GLU A 41 -0.72 17.22 -1.70
C GLU A 41 -0.44 18.58 -1.09
N SER A 42 -1.20 18.99 -0.06
CA SER A 42 -0.99 20.28 0.62
C SER A 42 -0.01 20.20 1.79
N TRP A 43 0.12 19.05 2.44
CA TRP A 43 0.98 18.85 3.61
C TRP A 43 1.23 17.35 3.82
N PRO A 44 2.47 16.91 4.16
CA PRO A 44 3.60 17.70 4.66
C PRO A 44 4.55 18.21 3.59
N SER A 45 4.46 17.68 2.36
CA SER A 45 5.32 18.10 1.24
C SER A 45 4.61 17.89 -0.09
N ALA A 46 4.33 19.01 -0.78
CA ALA A 46 3.76 18.99 -2.13
C ALA A 46 4.69 18.28 -3.13
N ALA A 47 6.01 18.45 -3.00
CA ALA A 47 6.98 17.81 -3.88
C ALA A 47 6.94 16.27 -3.77
N GLN A 48 6.81 15.74 -2.56
CA GLN A 48 6.69 14.29 -2.37
C GLN A 48 5.36 13.74 -2.89
N ALA A 49 4.26 14.49 -2.72
CA ALA A 49 2.98 14.11 -3.31
C ALA A 49 3.01 14.13 -4.85
N GLU A 50 3.75 15.07 -5.45
CA GLU A 50 4.01 15.10 -6.89
C GLU A 50 4.77 13.84 -7.32
N ASP A 51 5.82 13.45 -6.59
CA ASP A 51 6.56 12.21 -6.86
C ASP A 51 5.66 10.96 -6.78
N MET A 52 4.81 10.86 -5.75
CA MET A 52 3.81 9.77 -5.65
C MET A 52 2.88 9.73 -6.87
N ARG A 53 2.39 10.90 -7.30
CA ARG A 53 1.54 11.04 -8.50
C ARG A 53 2.28 10.63 -9.76
N ASN A 54 3.55 11.01 -9.91
CA ASN A 54 4.38 10.65 -11.04
C ASN A 54 4.63 9.13 -11.08
N GLY A 55 4.91 8.50 -9.92
CA GLY A 55 5.02 7.05 -9.81
C GLY A 55 3.74 6.32 -10.23
N MET A 56 2.57 6.76 -9.74
CA MET A 56 1.28 6.21 -10.17
C MET A 56 1.05 6.39 -11.67
N THR A 57 1.42 7.56 -12.22
CA THR A 57 1.29 7.87 -13.64
C THR A 57 2.18 6.98 -14.50
N LEU A 58 3.41 6.68 -14.04
CA LEU A 58 4.32 5.75 -14.72
C LEU A 58 3.69 4.37 -14.85
N ALA A 59 3.24 3.78 -13.74
CA ALA A 59 2.60 2.46 -13.72
C ALA A 59 1.32 2.41 -14.59
N LEU A 60 0.53 3.49 -14.62
CA LEU A 60 -0.62 3.59 -15.54
C LEU A 60 -0.21 3.64 -17.00
N LYS A 61 0.86 4.36 -17.35
CA LYS A 61 1.34 4.46 -18.73
C LYS A 61 1.96 3.16 -19.24
N THR A 62 2.53 2.35 -18.35
CA THR A 62 3.17 1.07 -18.69
C THR A 62 2.24 -0.13 -18.52
N THR A 63 0.97 0.08 -18.14
CA THR A 63 0.02 -1.01 -17.95
C THR A 63 -0.42 -1.66 -19.27
N SER A 64 -0.63 -2.98 -19.24
CA SER A 64 -1.25 -3.71 -20.35
C SER A 64 -2.78 -3.64 -20.34
N LEU A 65 -3.39 -3.02 -19.32
CA LEU A 65 -4.84 -2.97 -19.13
C LEU A 65 -5.47 -1.93 -20.06
N GLN A 66 -6.33 -2.35 -20.98
CA GLN A 66 -7.01 -1.47 -21.94
C GLN A 66 -8.54 -1.51 -21.81
N PRO A 67 -9.25 -0.36 -21.86
CA PRO A 67 -8.69 0.99 -21.72
C PRO A 67 -8.02 1.14 -20.35
N ALA A 68 -6.99 2.00 -20.28
CA ALA A 68 -6.31 2.32 -19.04
C ALA A 68 -7.29 2.92 -18.02
N PRO A 69 -7.22 2.56 -16.73
CA PRO A 69 -8.11 3.12 -15.73
C PRO A 69 -7.95 4.64 -15.58
N LYS A 70 -9.07 5.34 -15.33
CA LYS A 70 -9.07 6.76 -15.00
C LYS A 70 -8.62 6.97 -13.56
N LEU A 71 -7.55 7.72 -13.35
CA LEU A 71 -7.08 8.12 -12.02
C LEU A 71 -7.73 9.44 -11.59
N VAL A 72 -8.33 9.47 -10.40
CA VAL A 72 -8.88 10.67 -9.76
C VAL A 72 -8.17 10.88 -8.44
N ILE A 73 -7.46 11.99 -8.30
CA ILE A 73 -6.68 12.31 -7.09
C ILE A 73 -7.45 13.33 -6.24
N LYS A 74 -7.43 13.12 -4.92
CA LYS A 74 -7.94 14.05 -3.91
C LYS A 74 -6.88 14.27 -2.84
N ASP A 75 -6.75 15.52 -2.42
CA ASP A 75 -5.84 15.92 -1.35
C ASP A 75 -6.44 15.63 0.03
N SER A 76 -5.63 15.02 0.90
CA SER A 76 -5.93 14.82 2.32
C SER A 76 -5.20 15.81 3.22
N GLY A 77 -4.07 16.38 2.81
CA GLY A 77 -3.18 17.16 3.68
C GLY A 77 -2.87 16.46 5.01
N CYS A 78 -2.76 15.13 5.01
CA CYS A 78 -2.65 14.29 6.21
C CYS A 78 -3.74 14.49 7.27
N ASP A 79 -4.90 15.02 6.90
CA ASP A 79 -6.03 15.22 7.80
C ASP A 79 -7.06 14.09 7.64
N ALA A 80 -7.42 13.45 8.75
CA ALA A 80 -8.33 12.31 8.74
C ALA A 80 -9.73 12.67 8.21
N LYS A 81 -10.24 13.89 8.49
CA LYS A 81 -11.56 14.33 8.02
C LYS A 81 -11.53 14.62 6.52
N LYS A 82 -10.45 15.23 6.01
CA LYS A 82 -10.24 15.42 4.56
C LYS A 82 -10.13 14.08 3.84
N ALA A 83 -9.43 13.10 4.41
CA ALA A 83 -9.35 11.75 3.85
C ALA A 83 -10.73 11.04 3.80
N GLN A 84 -11.55 11.20 4.85
CA GLN A 84 -12.94 10.73 4.86
C GLN A 84 -13.80 11.43 3.79
N ALA A 85 -13.67 12.75 3.65
CA ALA A 85 -14.40 13.51 2.62
C ALA A 85 -13.99 13.10 1.20
N ALA A 86 -12.70 12.89 0.95
CA ALA A 86 -12.19 12.34 -0.30
C ALA A 86 -12.79 10.95 -0.59
N THR A 87 -12.82 10.09 0.43
CA THR A 87 -13.43 8.75 0.34
C THR A 87 -14.92 8.83 -0.01
N GLN A 88 -15.67 9.70 0.66
CA GLN A 88 -17.08 9.91 0.33
C GLN A 88 -17.27 10.37 -1.12
N SER A 89 -16.42 11.28 -1.61
CA SER A 89 -16.44 11.70 -3.02
C SER A 89 -16.17 10.53 -3.98
N PHE A 90 -15.28 9.61 -3.63
CA PHE A 90 -14.98 8.43 -4.43
C PHE A 90 -16.12 7.41 -4.44
N LEU A 91 -16.78 7.21 -3.29
CA LEU A 91 -17.97 6.36 -3.20
C LEU A 91 -19.12 6.91 -4.04
N THR A 92 -19.37 8.22 -3.98
CA THR A 92 -20.38 8.89 -4.82
C THR A 92 -20.04 8.76 -6.31
N ALA A 93 -18.75 8.87 -6.67
CA ALA A 93 -18.27 8.69 -8.04
C ALA A 93 -18.20 7.22 -8.49
N LYS A 94 -18.47 6.26 -7.59
CA LYS A 94 -18.42 4.82 -7.84
C LYS A 94 -17.07 4.35 -8.41
N VAL A 95 -15.97 4.78 -7.79
CA VAL A 95 -14.65 4.26 -8.18
C VAL A 95 -14.55 2.75 -7.94
N ASP A 96 -13.78 2.06 -8.77
CA ASP A 96 -13.61 0.61 -8.67
C ASP A 96 -12.62 0.20 -7.57
N MET A 97 -11.71 1.11 -7.22
CA MET A 97 -10.69 0.92 -6.19
C MET A 97 -10.19 2.26 -5.64
N VAL A 98 -9.70 2.24 -4.40
CA VAL A 98 -9.02 3.39 -3.80
C VAL A 98 -7.57 3.06 -3.44
N ILE A 99 -6.65 3.97 -3.73
CA ILE A 99 -5.28 3.98 -3.23
C ILE A 99 -5.17 5.04 -2.14
N GLY A 100 -4.59 4.72 -1.00
CA GLY A 100 -4.42 5.67 0.10
C GLY A 100 -3.42 5.20 1.14
N GLY A 101 -3.60 5.64 2.40
CA GLY A 101 -2.70 5.26 3.49
C GLY A 101 -1.32 5.92 3.41
N PHE A 102 -1.13 6.93 2.56
CA PHE A 102 0.19 7.57 2.44
C PHE A 102 0.64 8.28 3.72
N CYS A 103 -0.32 8.77 4.53
CA CYS A 103 -0.04 9.53 5.74
C CYS A 103 -1.03 9.23 6.88
N VAL A 104 -2.33 9.21 6.58
CA VAL A 104 -3.40 8.89 7.53
C VAL A 104 -4.43 7.98 6.89
N LEU A 105 -4.98 7.06 7.68
CA LEU A 105 -6.09 6.19 7.27
C LEU A 105 -7.43 6.64 7.85
N GLY A 106 -7.49 7.09 9.11
CA GLY A 106 -8.76 7.41 9.78
C GLY A 106 -9.79 6.29 9.61
N GLU A 107 -11.02 6.67 9.24
CA GLU A 107 -12.12 5.73 8.94
C GLU A 107 -12.16 5.29 7.46
N VAL A 108 -11.18 5.66 6.63
CA VAL A 108 -11.21 5.33 5.20
C VAL A 108 -11.36 3.81 4.96
N PRO A 109 -10.61 2.92 5.63
CA PRO A 109 -10.78 1.48 5.43
C PRO A 109 -12.18 0.97 5.81
N SER A 110 -12.78 1.45 6.90
CA SER A 110 -14.10 1.00 7.36
C SER A 110 -15.21 1.48 6.41
N MET A 111 -15.12 2.73 5.93
CA MET A 111 -16.04 3.28 4.92
C MET A 111 -16.00 2.48 3.60
N LEU A 112 -14.80 2.22 3.09
CA LEU A 112 -14.62 1.48 1.84
C LEU A 112 -15.08 0.02 1.97
N LYS A 113 -14.77 -0.64 3.09
CA LYS A 113 -15.27 -1.99 3.39
C LYS A 113 -16.80 -2.04 3.38
N SER A 114 -17.45 -1.08 4.04
CA SER A 114 -18.92 -0.99 4.12
C SER A 114 -19.56 -0.78 2.75
N ALA A 115 -18.91 -0.01 1.87
CA ALA A 115 -19.32 0.20 0.49
C ALA A 115 -18.84 -0.89 -0.47
N ASN A 116 -18.16 -1.93 0.02
CA ASN A 116 -17.61 -3.02 -0.77
C ASN A 116 -16.59 -2.53 -1.83
N VAL A 117 -15.83 -1.46 -1.58
CA VAL A 117 -14.77 -0.95 -2.46
C VAL A 117 -13.41 -1.39 -1.92
N PRO A 118 -12.55 -2.06 -2.73
CA PRO A 118 -11.23 -2.48 -2.27
C PRO A 118 -10.29 -1.28 -2.12
N MET A 119 -9.31 -1.41 -1.21
CA MET A 119 -8.31 -0.39 -0.97
C MET A 119 -6.89 -0.96 -1.07
N VAL A 120 -5.97 -0.20 -1.65
CA VAL A 120 -4.52 -0.38 -1.50
C VAL A 120 -4.01 0.66 -0.49
N SER A 121 -3.45 0.22 0.63
CA SER A 121 -2.62 1.09 1.48
C SER A 121 -1.18 1.07 0.99
N ALA A 122 -0.68 2.25 0.66
CA ALA A 122 0.68 2.51 0.20
C ALA A 122 1.69 2.69 1.35
N ASN A 123 1.37 2.18 2.54
CA ASN A 123 2.21 2.25 3.72
C ASN A 123 2.24 0.90 4.46
N ALA A 124 3.18 0.77 5.39
CA ALA A 124 3.20 -0.32 6.34
C ALA A 124 2.26 0.00 7.52
N GLU A 125 1.13 -0.71 7.59
CA GLU A 125 0.06 -0.38 8.53
C GLU A 125 0.00 -1.33 9.74
N ARG A 126 -0.47 -0.79 10.87
CA ARG A 126 -0.68 -1.52 12.13
C ARG A 126 -2.17 -1.69 12.44
N LEU A 127 -2.92 -2.21 11.47
CA LEU A 127 -4.35 -2.42 11.64
C LEU A 127 -4.66 -3.74 12.34
N LYS A 128 -5.79 -3.79 13.06
CA LYS A 128 -6.30 -5.03 13.69
C LYS A 128 -7.16 -5.87 12.74
N SER A 129 -7.78 -5.23 11.73
CA SER A 129 -8.67 -5.86 10.74
C SER A 129 -8.30 -5.36 9.35
N HIS A 130 -8.35 -6.25 8.36
CA HIS A 130 -7.77 -6.02 7.02
C HIS A 130 -8.65 -6.52 5.86
N ASP A 131 -9.90 -6.90 6.09
CA ASP A 131 -10.73 -7.44 5.01
C ASP A 131 -10.95 -6.36 3.93
N GLY A 132 -10.57 -6.68 2.69
CA GLY A 132 -10.68 -5.76 1.56
C GLY A 132 -9.55 -4.73 1.45
N LEU A 133 -8.52 -4.81 2.31
CA LEU A 133 -7.35 -3.93 2.31
C LEU A 133 -6.08 -4.68 1.89
N LEU A 134 -5.50 -4.26 0.77
CA LEU A 134 -4.20 -4.71 0.27
C LEU A 134 -3.13 -3.76 0.82
N GLN A 135 -2.11 -4.26 1.51
CA GLN A 135 -1.09 -3.41 2.14
C GLN A 135 0.29 -3.72 1.57
N LEU A 136 1.05 -2.69 1.22
CA LEU A 136 2.45 -2.86 0.80
C LEU A 136 3.34 -3.37 1.94
N GLY A 137 3.05 -2.99 3.18
CA GLY A 137 3.73 -3.51 4.37
C GLY A 137 2.74 -3.82 5.48
N ARG A 138 3.10 -4.76 6.34
CA ARG A 138 2.25 -5.22 7.43
C ARG A 138 3.09 -5.40 8.68
N VAL A 139 2.63 -4.79 9.76
CA VAL A 139 3.13 -5.03 11.10
C VAL A 139 1.94 -5.37 11.99
N GLY A 140 2.02 -6.49 12.71
CA GLY A 140 0.95 -6.86 13.64
C GLY A 140 0.73 -5.76 14.69
N ALA A 141 -0.53 -5.48 15.03
CA ALA A 141 -0.90 -4.33 15.88
C ALA A 141 -0.20 -4.31 17.26
N GLY A 142 0.23 -5.46 17.79
CA GLY A 142 0.97 -5.57 19.06
C GLY A 142 2.50 -5.70 18.91
N VAL A 143 3.01 -6.04 17.73
CA VAL A 143 4.43 -6.40 17.52
C VAL A 143 5.35 -5.22 17.85
N ALA A 144 4.99 -4.02 17.40
CA ALA A 144 5.79 -2.84 17.66
C ALA A 144 5.84 -2.46 19.16
N GLU A 145 4.71 -2.60 19.88
CA GLU A 145 4.67 -2.32 21.32
C GLU A 145 5.44 -3.35 22.14
N GLU A 146 5.39 -4.63 21.75
CA GLU A 146 6.17 -5.68 22.39
C GLU A 146 7.68 -5.44 22.22
N ILE A 147 8.12 -5.12 21.00
CA ILE A 147 9.52 -4.79 20.72
C ILE A 147 9.94 -3.53 21.49
N ALA A 148 9.12 -2.48 21.49
CA ALA A 148 9.42 -1.25 22.22
C ALA A 148 9.50 -1.49 23.74
N ALA A 149 8.62 -2.32 24.30
CA ALA A 149 8.68 -2.71 25.72
C ALA A 149 9.97 -3.48 26.05
N LYS A 150 10.40 -4.39 25.18
CA LYS A 150 11.66 -5.12 25.35
C LYS A 150 12.88 -4.23 25.21
N LEU A 151 12.88 -3.30 24.26
CA LEU A 151 13.95 -2.31 24.12
C LEU A 151 14.05 -1.46 25.39
N ARG A 152 12.92 -0.92 25.89
CA ARG A 152 12.90 -0.15 27.15
C ARG A 152 13.49 -0.93 28.32
N SER A 153 13.12 -2.21 28.48
CA SER A 153 13.55 -3.02 29.63
C SER A 153 15.00 -3.51 29.53
N GLN A 154 15.53 -3.70 28.31
CA GLN A 154 16.85 -4.28 28.10
C GLN A 154 17.95 -3.25 27.85
N THR A 155 17.62 -2.08 27.31
CA THR A 155 18.61 -1.05 26.96
C THR A 155 18.44 0.27 27.69
N GLY A 156 17.36 0.44 28.47
CA GLY A 156 17.03 1.69 29.15
C GLY A 156 16.51 2.79 28.22
N LEU A 157 16.38 2.53 26.91
CA LEU A 157 15.87 3.51 25.94
C LEU A 157 14.40 3.84 26.20
N ARG A 158 14.04 5.13 26.14
CA ARG A 158 12.64 5.55 26.01
C ARG A 158 12.19 5.42 24.56
N VAL A 159 11.76 4.23 24.16
CA VAL A 159 11.27 3.99 22.79
C VAL A 159 9.79 4.32 22.69
N THR A 160 9.33 4.91 21.59
CA THR A 160 7.90 4.97 21.24
C THR A 160 7.60 4.04 20.07
N ALA A 161 6.51 3.29 20.15
CA ALA A 161 5.95 2.55 19.02
C ALA A 161 4.70 3.23 18.45
N SER A 162 4.27 4.37 18.98
CA SER A 162 3.08 5.10 18.53
C SER A 162 3.40 6.34 17.68
N SER A 163 4.68 6.59 17.40
CA SER A 163 5.08 7.72 16.55
C SER A 163 4.48 7.58 15.15
N THR A 164 3.98 8.70 14.61
CA THR A 164 3.60 8.82 13.20
C THR A 164 4.87 8.78 12.36
N CYS A 165 5.32 7.57 12.05
CA CYS A 165 6.42 7.38 11.13
C CYS A 165 5.87 7.44 9.71
N TRP A 166 6.32 8.43 8.96
CA TRP A 166 6.08 8.47 7.53
C TRP A 166 7.37 8.05 6.84
N ILE A 167 7.27 7.06 5.97
CA ILE A 167 8.44 6.43 5.32
C ILE A 167 9.28 7.45 4.54
N ASP A 168 8.67 8.53 4.04
CA ASP A 168 9.33 9.56 3.24
C ASP A 168 9.79 10.78 4.04
N PHE A 169 9.56 10.80 5.35
CA PHE A 169 9.88 11.93 6.20
C PHE A 169 10.77 11.51 7.36
N GLU A 170 11.56 12.45 7.87
CA GLU A 170 12.25 12.24 9.14
C GLU A 170 11.22 11.86 10.20
N THR A 171 11.50 10.80 10.95
CA THR A 171 10.62 10.36 12.03
C THR A 171 10.61 11.46 13.10
N PRO A 172 9.49 12.17 13.34
CA PRO A 172 9.43 13.14 14.41
C PRO A 172 9.38 12.37 15.74
N VAL A 173 10.55 12.16 16.35
CA VAL A 173 10.65 11.57 17.69
C VAL A 173 10.50 12.72 18.69
N SER A 174 9.39 12.74 19.44
CA SER A 174 9.19 13.71 20.52
C SER A 174 10.36 13.69 21.49
N GLU A 175 10.69 14.85 22.07
CA GLU A 175 11.72 15.00 23.10
C GLU A 175 11.51 14.13 24.35
N LYS A 176 10.35 13.48 24.51
CA LYS A 176 10.13 12.51 25.58
C LYS A 176 10.76 11.14 25.32
N TYR A 177 11.14 10.85 24.08
CA TYR A 177 11.64 9.55 23.63
C TYR A 177 13.05 9.63 23.07
N ASP A 178 13.82 8.56 23.21
CA ASP A 178 15.18 8.43 22.67
C ASP A 178 15.17 7.87 21.25
N ALA A 179 14.13 7.09 20.90
CA ALA A 179 13.93 6.53 19.58
C ALA A 179 12.46 6.28 19.26
N GLY A 180 12.12 6.30 17.97
CA GLY A 180 10.85 5.83 17.43
C GLY A 180 11.02 4.49 16.72
N LEU A 181 10.07 3.57 16.92
CA LEU A 181 9.99 2.32 16.19
C LEU A 181 8.95 2.46 15.09
N CYS A 182 9.41 2.46 13.85
CA CYS A 182 8.65 2.85 12.68
C CYS A 182 8.37 1.67 11.76
N PRO A 183 7.15 1.51 11.21
CA PRO A 183 6.93 0.60 10.11
C PRO A 183 7.83 0.95 8.93
N ALA A 184 8.45 -0.07 8.33
CA ALA A 184 9.28 0.06 7.15
C ALA A 184 8.68 -0.76 6.00
N LEU A 185 8.99 -0.34 4.78
CA LEU A 185 8.70 -1.11 3.58
C LEU A 185 9.99 -1.74 3.08
N SER A 186 9.91 -2.99 2.64
CA SER A 186 11.02 -3.63 1.97
C SER A 186 11.25 -2.96 0.60
N VAL A 187 12.49 -2.99 0.12
CA VAL A 187 12.84 -2.51 -1.23
C VAL A 187 13.42 -3.65 -2.04
N ASP A 188 12.87 -3.86 -3.21
CA ASP A 188 13.42 -4.77 -4.20
C ASP A 188 14.44 -4.02 -5.06
N LYS A 189 15.73 -4.24 -4.78
CA LYS A 189 16.83 -3.53 -5.46
C LYS A 189 16.86 -3.77 -6.97
N GLY A 190 16.50 -4.99 -7.42
CA GLY A 190 16.48 -5.32 -8.84
C GLY A 190 15.38 -4.53 -9.56
N ARG A 191 14.18 -4.51 -8.98
CA ARG A 191 13.05 -3.71 -9.49
C ARG A 191 13.31 -2.21 -9.37
N TRP A 192 14.02 -1.77 -8.33
CA TRP A 192 14.33 -0.35 -8.15
C TRP A 192 15.09 0.22 -9.33
N SER A 193 16.20 -0.41 -9.73
CA SER A 193 17.01 0.07 -10.85
C SER A 193 16.23 0.13 -12.16
N GLU A 194 15.36 -0.85 -12.41
CA GLU A 194 14.49 -0.90 -13.59
C GLU A 194 13.50 0.28 -13.61
N VAL A 195 12.75 0.47 -12.52
CA VAL A 195 11.73 1.52 -12.42
C VAL A 195 12.37 2.91 -12.40
N ALA A 196 13.51 3.06 -11.73
CA ALA A 196 14.24 4.32 -11.66
C ALA A 196 14.63 4.85 -13.05
N ALA A 197 15.17 3.99 -13.90
CA ALA A 197 15.55 4.37 -15.26
C ALA A 197 14.34 4.84 -16.09
N ALA A 198 13.21 4.13 -15.99
CA ALA A 198 11.98 4.51 -16.66
C ALA A 198 11.40 5.82 -16.12
N TYR A 199 11.44 6.03 -14.80
CA TYR A 199 10.99 7.24 -14.14
C TYR A 199 11.81 8.46 -14.54
N GLU A 200 13.13 8.37 -14.48
CA GLU A 200 14.05 9.45 -14.85
C GLU A 200 13.91 9.83 -16.32
N ALA A 201 13.72 8.84 -17.21
CA ALA A 201 13.44 9.09 -18.62
C ALA A 201 12.11 9.84 -18.82
N ALA A 202 11.07 9.48 -18.08
CA ALA A 202 9.73 10.04 -18.22
C ALA A 202 9.55 11.43 -17.60
N PHE A 203 10.13 11.67 -16.42
CA PHE A 203 9.87 12.88 -15.62
C PHE A 203 11.09 13.80 -15.46
N ARG A 204 12.28 13.37 -15.91
CA ARG A 204 13.53 14.14 -15.79
C ARG A 204 13.87 14.52 -14.34
N LYS A 205 13.53 13.63 -13.40
CA LYS A 205 13.77 13.76 -11.95
C LYS A 205 14.29 12.43 -11.41
N PRO A 206 15.17 12.43 -10.39
CA PRO A 206 15.60 11.20 -9.72
C PRO A 206 14.41 10.42 -9.16
N PHE A 207 14.50 9.10 -9.19
CA PHE A 207 13.47 8.26 -8.60
C PHE A 207 13.56 8.26 -7.07
N SER A 208 12.49 8.70 -6.41
CA SER A 208 12.42 8.84 -4.95
C SER A 208 11.61 7.72 -4.29
N VAL A 209 11.71 7.59 -2.96
CA VAL A 209 10.88 6.64 -2.20
C VAL A 209 9.39 6.98 -2.32
N SER A 210 9.04 8.27 -2.35
CA SER A 210 7.67 8.72 -2.60
C SER A 210 7.16 8.28 -3.97
N ALA A 211 7.98 8.40 -5.03
CA ALA A 211 7.64 7.87 -6.35
C ALA A 211 7.48 6.35 -6.35
N ALA A 212 8.38 5.63 -5.65
CA ALA A 212 8.30 4.18 -5.49
C ALA A 212 7.01 3.72 -4.80
N ARG A 213 6.55 4.44 -3.77
CA ARG A 213 5.28 4.17 -3.07
C ARG A 213 4.08 4.35 -3.99
N GLY A 214 4.04 5.46 -4.73
CA GLY A 214 3.00 5.71 -5.72
C GLY A 214 2.97 4.63 -6.80
N HIS A 215 4.14 4.29 -7.36
CA HIS A 215 4.29 3.26 -8.40
C HIS A 215 3.85 1.89 -7.90
N ALA A 216 4.37 1.43 -6.77
CA ALA A 216 4.05 0.12 -6.19
C ALA A 216 2.55 -0.02 -5.86
N ALA A 217 1.95 1.00 -5.25
CA ALA A 217 0.53 0.97 -4.92
C ALA A 217 -0.36 0.89 -6.18
N MET A 218 0.04 1.58 -7.25
CA MET A 218 -0.66 1.50 -8.53
C MET A 218 -0.47 0.14 -9.22
N GLU A 219 0.71 -0.49 -9.17
CA GLU A 219 0.91 -1.84 -9.70
C GLU A 219 -0.02 -2.86 -9.04
N VAL A 220 -0.14 -2.81 -7.71
CA VAL A 220 -1.07 -3.67 -6.95
C VAL A 220 -2.52 -3.40 -7.37
N ALA A 221 -2.91 -2.12 -7.51
CA ALA A 221 -4.25 -1.75 -7.94
C ALA A 221 -4.58 -2.25 -9.36
N LEU A 222 -3.64 -2.10 -10.30
CA LEU A 222 -3.78 -2.55 -11.67
C LEU A 222 -3.85 -4.08 -11.77
N ALA A 223 -3.05 -4.81 -10.98
CA ALA A 223 -3.12 -6.27 -10.90
C ALA A 223 -4.51 -6.74 -10.42
N TYR A 224 -5.03 -6.11 -9.36
CA TYR A 224 -6.38 -6.39 -8.85
C TYR A 224 -7.44 -6.15 -9.94
N LEU A 225 -7.45 -4.96 -10.54
CA LEU A 225 -8.45 -4.56 -11.53
C LEU A 225 -8.41 -5.41 -12.79
N LYS A 226 -7.21 -5.78 -13.26
CA LYS A 226 -7.03 -6.68 -14.41
C LYS A 226 -7.70 -8.02 -14.16
N ARG A 227 -7.52 -8.60 -12.97
CA ARG A 227 -8.10 -9.90 -12.61
C ARG A 227 -9.60 -9.81 -12.33
N GLN A 228 -10.06 -8.73 -11.71
CA GLN A 228 -11.47 -8.51 -11.34
C GLN A 228 -12.41 -8.55 -12.55
N ARG A 229 -11.98 -8.12 -13.73
CA ARG A 229 -12.82 -8.16 -14.94
C ARG A 229 -13.40 -9.54 -15.24
N ASN A 230 -12.66 -10.60 -14.91
CA ASN A 230 -12.98 -11.95 -15.33
C ASN A 230 -13.00 -12.96 -14.16
N ALA A 231 -12.90 -12.51 -12.91
CA ALA A 231 -12.76 -13.40 -11.77
C ALA A 231 -13.43 -12.83 -10.50
N SER A 232 -13.56 -13.69 -9.48
CA SER A 232 -14.05 -13.27 -8.17
C SER A 232 -13.09 -12.27 -7.52
N ARG A 233 -13.60 -11.49 -6.56
CA ARG A 233 -12.77 -10.55 -5.79
C ARG A 233 -11.67 -11.22 -4.99
N GLY A 234 -11.92 -12.43 -4.49
CA GLY A 234 -10.90 -13.22 -3.81
C GLY A 234 -9.75 -13.58 -4.75
N ALA A 235 -10.06 -13.99 -5.99
CA ALA A 235 -9.04 -14.25 -7.01
C ALA A 235 -8.29 -12.96 -7.42
N ALA A 236 -8.99 -11.83 -7.51
CA ALA A 236 -8.37 -10.53 -7.79
C ALA A 236 -7.44 -10.07 -6.65
N ALA A 237 -7.84 -10.26 -5.40
CA ALA A 237 -6.99 -9.99 -4.24
C ALA A 237 -5.76 -10.89 -4.23
N SER A 238 -5.92 -12.19 -4.51
CA SER A 238 -4.79 -13.12 -4.58
C SER A 238 -3.77 -12.73 -5.66
N GLU A 239 -4.25 -12.34 -6.85
CA GLU A 239 -3.37 -11.84 -7.92
C GLU A 239 -2.60 -10.61 -7.46
N ALA A 240 -3.31 -9.64 -6.88
CA ALA A 240 -2.71 -8.40 -6.39
C ALA A 240 -1.67 -8.62 -5.27
N LEU A 241 -1.87 -9.62 -4.41
CA LEU A 241 -0.91 -10.02 -3.38
C LEU A 241 0.34 -10.70 -3.98
N SER A 242 0.20 -11.39 -5.10
CA SER A 242 1.34 -11.99 -5.82
C SER A 242 2.14 -10.98 -6.65
N GLN A 243 1.60 -9.78 -6.86
CA GLN A 243 2.26 -8.72 -7.62
C GLN A 243 3.56 -8.30 -6.93
N ARG A 244 4.68 -8.55 -7.61
CA ARG A 244 6.00 -8.07 -7.19
C ARG A 244 6.14 -6.61 -7.60
N THR A 245 6.37 -5.73 -6.62
CA THR A 245 6.57 -4.29 -6.85
C THR A 245 8.00 -3.88 -6.49
N VAL A 246 8.34 -2.61 -6.76
CA VAL A 246 9.60 -2.01 -6.28
C VAL A 246 9.72 -1.98 -4.75
N LEU A 247 8.60 -2.04 -4.02
CA LEU A 247 8.55 -2.10 -2.56
C LEU A 247 8.24 -3.51 -2.03
N GLY A 248 8.56 -4.55 -2.81
CA GLY A 248 8.26 -5.94 -2.48
C GLY A 248 6.83 -6.34 -2.84
N GLN A 249 6.39 -7.48 -2.31
CA GLN A 249 5.03 -7.99 -2.53
C GLN A 249 4.08 -7.46 -1.46
N ALA A 250 2.84 -7.20 -1.84
CA ALA A 250 1.80 -6.88 -0.86
C ALA A 250 1.55 -8.09 0.05
N LEU A 251 1.41 -7.85 1.35
CA LEU A 251 1.38 -8.92 2.35
C LEU A 251 -0.04 -9.42 2.62
N ALA A 252 -0.22 -10.74 2.46
CA ALA A 252 -1.45 -11.43 2.82
C ALA A 252 -1.74 -11.31 4.34
N ARG A 253 -2.99 -11.62 4.73
CA ARG A 253 -3.45 -11.49 6.12
C ARG A 253 -2.54 -12.19 7.13
N ASP A 254 -2.22 -13.44 6.82
CA ASP A 254 -1.44 -14.35 7.65
C ASP A 254 -0.02 -14.55 7.09
N GLY A 255 0.45 -13.60 6.28
CA GLY A 255 1.80 -13.60 5.73
C GLY A 255 2.86 -13.44 6.82
N ILE A 256 4.03 -14.03 6.59
CA ILE A 256 5.20 -13.85 7.46
C ILE A 256 5.57 -12.36 7.47
N VAL A 257 5.64 -11.77 8.66
CA VAL A 257 6.13 -10.39 8.84
C VAL A 257 7.62 -10.38 8.48
N PRO A 258 8.07 -9.54 7.53
CA PRO A 258 9.48 -9.45 7.18
C PRO A 258 10.35 -9.12 8.40
N GLU A 259 11.58 -9.64 8.44
CA GLU A 259 12.53 -9.37 9.54
C GLU A 259 12.90 -7.87 9.66
N ASP A 260 12.64 -7.09 8.62
CA ASP A 260 12.88 -5.65 8.54
C ASP A 260 11.59 -4.83 8.49
N ALA A 261 10.45 -5.40 8.92
CA ALA A 261 9.16 -4.71 8.90
C ALA A 261 9.09 -3.47 9.81
N LEU A 262 10.03 -3.33 10.74
CA LEU A 262 10.20 -2.16 11.60
C LEU A 262 11.63 -1.60 11.53
N GLN A 263 11.74 -0.31 11.80
CA GLN A 263 13.00 0.41 11.89
C GLN A 263 13.05 1.22 13.18
N LEU A 264 14.08 1.01 13.98
CA LEU A 264 14.38 1.82 15.15
C LEU A 264 15.21 3.03 14.70
N SER A 265 14.61 4.20 14.80
CA SER A 265 15.19 5.50 14.44
C SER A 265 15.42 6.32 15.69
N PHE A 266 16.68 6.67 15.98
CA PHE A 266 17.02 7.50 17.13
C PHE A 266 16.66 8.97 16.91
N ALA A 267 16.30 9.64 18.00
CA ALA A 267 16.24 11.10 18.01
C ALA A 267 17.64 11.68 17.71
N SER A 268 17.69 12.89 17.16
CA SER A 268 18.94 13.58 16.80
C SER A 268 19.85 13.95 17.98
N ARG A 269 19.42 13.70 19.21
CA ARG A 269 20.19 13.98 20.43
C ARG A 269 20.99 12.78 20.91
N THR A 270 22.10 13.05 21.57
CA THR A 270 22.95 12.03 22.18
C THR A 270 22.19 11.33 23.32
N VAL A 271 22.04 10.01 23.21
CA VAL A 271 21.52 9.18 24.30
C VAL A 271 22.63 9.08 25.37
N LYS A 272 22.40 9.64 26.56
CA LYS A 272 23.30 9.43 27.71
C LYS A 272 22.99 8.07 28.32
N ALA A 273 23.64 7.03 27.85
CA ALA A 273 23.53 5.69 28.42
C ALA A 273 24.35 5.57 29.72
N GLY A 274 23.82 4.90 30.74
CA GLY A 274 24.65 4.36 31.84
C GLY A 274 25.57 3.24 31.34
N SER A 275 26.55 2.79 32.15
CA SER A 275 27.55 1.79 31.71
C SER A 275 26.94 0.44 31.32
N ARG A 276 25.91 -0.03 32.03
CA ARG A 276 25.14 -1.25 31.69
C ARG A 276 24.32 -1.06 30.41
N ASP A 277 23.74 0.13 30.24
CA ASP A 277 22.93 0.47 29.07
C ASP A 277 23.81 0.57 27.81
N ALA A 278 25.05 1.03 27.94
CA ALA A 278 26.00 1.13 26.84
C ALA A 278 26.35 -0.23 26.24
N GLN A 279 26.56 -1.27 27.06
CA GLN A 279 26.83 -2.63 26.56
C GLN A 279 25.61 -3.23 25.85
N ALA A 280 24.42 -3.05 26.42
CA ALA A 280 23.18 -3.52 25.80
C ALA A 280 22.90 -2.79 24.48
N MET A 281 23.19 -1.49 24.42
CA MET A 281 23.09 -0.69 23.20
C MET A 281 24.09 -1.12 22.13
N ASP A 282 25.34 -1.39 22.49
CA ASP A 282 26.35 -1.90 21.56
C ASP A 282 25.95 -3.28 20.99
N GLN A 283 25.46 -4.18 21.84
CA GLN A 283 24.93 -5.47 21.40
C GLN A 283 23.72 -5.31 20.48
N LEU A 284 22.80 -4.38 20.78
CA LEU A 284 21.63 -4.09 19.95
C LEU A 284 22.05 -3.61 18.56
N VAL A 285 22.95 -2.62 18.50
CA VAL A 285 23.44 -2.07 17.24
C VAL A 285 24.18 -3.17 16.46
N LYS A 286 25.05 -3.95 17.10
CA LYS A 286 25.73 -5.06 16.43
C LYS A 286 24.77 -6.13 15.92
N ALA A 287 23.71 -6.46 16.65
CA ALA A 287 22.77 -7.51 16.27
C ALA A 287 21.78 -7.09 15.18
N LYS A 288 21.43 -5.80 15.12
CA LYS A 288 20.29 -5.29 14.34
C LYS A 288 20.61 -4.14 13.40
N SER A 289 21.84 -3.64 13.37
CA SER A 289 22.21 -2.60 12.40
C SER A 289 21.96 -3.10 10.98
N CYS A 290 21.55 -2.19 10.10
CA CYS A 290 21.39 -2.53 8.70
C CYS A 290 22.70 -2.92 8.00
N GLU A 291 23.86 -2.63 8.59
CA GLU A 291 25.17 -3.04 8.11
C GLU A 291 25.49 -4.51 8.43
N CYS A 292 24.75 -5.12 9.36
CA CYS A 292 24.99 -6.49 9.83
C CYS A 292 24.47 -7.58 8.84
N LYS A 293 23.85 -7.21 7.72
CA LYS A 293 23.24 -8.14 6.73
C LYS A 293 24.28 -8.86 5.83
N ALA A 294 25.17 -9.69 6.40
CA ALA A 294 25.91 -10.71 5.62
C ALA A 294 26.67 -11.79 6.44
N GLY A 295 26.71 -11.74 7.77
CA GLY A 295 27.51 -12.67 8.57
C GLY A 295 26.68 -13.80 9.22
N PRO A 296 27.18 -15.05 9.30
CA PRO A 296 26.53 -16.15 10.03
C PRO A 296 26.42 -15.92 11.54
N GLU A 297 27.05 -14.85 12.05
CA GLU A 297 27.07 -14.42 13.45
C GLU A 297 26.17 -13.22 13.73
N CYS A 298 25.55 -12.62 12.69
CA CYS A 298 24.72 -11.44 12.86
C CYS A 298 23.47 -11.77 13.70
N GLY A 299 23.39 -11.23 14.90
CA GLY A 299 22.23 -11.34 15.78
C GLY A 299 22.03 -12.70 16.46
N LYS A 300 22.84 -13.72 16.15
CA LYS A 300 22.76 -15.04 16.79
C LYS A 300 23.08 -14.95 18.28
N GLY A 301 22.21 -15.52 19.11
CA GLY A 301 22.33 -15.49 20.56
C GLY A 301 22.03 -14.13 21.19
N SER A 302 21.61 -13.15 20.38
CA SER A 302 21.19 -11.86 20.92
C SER A 302 19.75 -11.94 21.47
N PRO A 303 19.41 -11.15 22.49
CA PRO A 303 18.03 -11.07 22.98
C PRO A 303 17.01 -10.62 21.92
N TRP A 304 17.46 -10.03 20.80
CA TRP A 304 16.62 -9.50 19.74
C TRP A 304 16.53 -10.42 18.53
N GLU A 305 17.16 -11.59 18.56
CA GLU A 305 17.10 -12.59 17.48
C GLU A 305 15.64 -12.88 17.08
N GLY A 306 15.37 -12.98 15.78
CA GLY A 306 14.02 -13.22 15.23
C GLY A 306 13.03 -12.05 15.34
N MET A 307 13.35 -10.95 16.04
CA MET A 307 12.46 -9.79 16.10
C MET A 307 12.49 -8.99 14.80
N PRO A 308 11.32 -8.61 14.23
CA PRO A 308 11.21 -8.03 12.90
C PRO A 308 11.51 -6.52 12.88
N PHE A 309 12.71 -6.13 13.31
CA PHE A 309 13.16 -4.74 13.23
C PHE A 309 14.65 -4.62 12.88
N THR A 310 15.01 -3.48 12.30
CA THR A 310 16.38 -3.04 12.05
C THR A 310 16.71 -1.77 12.80
N VAL A 311 17.98 -1.47 12.99
CA VAL A 311 18.47 -0.28 13.68
C VAL A 311 19.21 0.63 12.69
N VAL A 312 18.81 1.89 12.64
CA VAL A 312 19.65 2.95 12.05
C VAL A 312 20.57 3.46 13.14
N PRO A 313 21.90 3.35 13.01
CA PRO A 313 22.80 3.83 14.04
C PRO A 313 22.65 5.35 14.27
N PRO A 314 22.83 5.85 15.51
CA PRO A 314 22.82 7.29 15.78
C PRO A 314 23.86 8.03 14.93
N GLY A 315 23.48 9.16 14.34
CA GLY A 315 24.36 9.96 13.48
C GLY A 315 24.52 9.43 12.05
N SER A 316 24.05 8.23 11.76
CA SER A 316 23.85 7.78 10.38
C SER A 316 22.66 8.51 9.77
N LYS A 317 22.75 8.85 8.49
CA LYS A 317 21.57 9.31 7.74
C LYS A 317 20.49 8.19 7.79
N PRO A 318 19.18 8.51 7.71
CA PRO A 318 18.12 7.50 7.55
C PRO A 318 18.38 6.58 6.34
N ALA A 319 18.93 7.16 5.27
CA ALA A 319 20.28 6.84 4.77
C ALA A 319 20.71 5.36 4.69
N ALA A 320 21.19 4.93 5.85
CA ALA A 320 22.24 3.92 5.96
C ALA A 320 21.71 2.49 5.89
N CYS A 321 20.40 2.30 5.97
CA CYS A 321 19.82 1.01 5.67
C CYS A 321 19.59 0.90 4.15
N PRO A 322 20.24 -0.04 3.44
CA PRO A 322 20.09 -0.20 1.98
C PRO A 322 18.67 -0.63 1.54
N GLN A 323 17.72 -0.66 2.48
CA GLN A 323 16.29 -0.88 2.26
C GLN A 323 15.44 0.39 2.43
N VAL A 324 16.02 1.49 2.89
CA VAL A 324 15.32 2.77 3.05
C VAL A 324 15.72 3.77 1.96
N LEU A 325 16.71 3.42 1.13
CA LEU A 325 17.50 4.47 0.53
C LEU A 325 18.21 4.00 -0.74
N ALA A 326 17.45 4.02 -1.82
CA ALA A 326 18.02 4.11 -3.15
C ALA A 326 17.75 5.52 -3.72
N SER A 327 17.98 6.55 -2.91
CA SER A 327 18.29 7.89 -3.41
C SER A 327 19.81 8.05 -3.41
N ARG A 328 20.39 8.05 -4.61
CA ARG A 328 21.63 8.77 -4.87
C ARG A 328 21.27 10.20 -5.26
#